data_AF-A0A951EKX7-F1
#
_entry.id   AF-A0A951EKX7-F1
#
_cell.length_a   1.000
_cell.length_b   1.000
_cell.length_c   1.000
_cell.angle_alpha   90.00
_cell.angle_beta   90.00
_cell.angle_gamma   90.00
#
_symmetry.space_group_name_H-M   'P 1'
#
loop_
_entity.id
_entity.type
_entity.pdbx_description
1 polymer ?
#
loop_
_entity_poly.entity_id
_entity_poly.type
_entity_poly.pdbx_seq_one_letter_code
_entity_poly.pdbx_strand_id
1 'polypeptide(L)' 'MTAVRVCSLTDLKDDVPAGFEVDTVPVVLVRQGEQVYALADVCSHAEIALSEG' A
#
# COMPACT_ATOMS: atom_id res chain seq x y z
N MET A 1 15.30 6.94 10.33
CA MET A 1 14.22 6.50 9.43
C MET A 1 14.02 7.58 8.40
N THR A 2 14.27 7.29 7.12
CA THR A 2 14.06 8.23 6.01
C THR A 2 12.75 7.86 5.33
N ALA A 3 11.89 8.84 5.09
CA ALA A 3 10.64 8.61 4.38
C ALA A 3 10.90 8.53 2.87
N VAL A 4 10.18 7.63 2.19
CA VAL A 4 10.17 7.52 0.73
C VAL A 4 8.82 8.02 0.23
N ARG A 5 8.84 8.91 -0.77
CA ARG A 5 7.61 9.39 -1.42
C ARG A 5 7.13 8.32 -2.41
N VAL A 6 5.90 7.85 -2.21
CA VAL A 6 5.28 6.81 -3.05
C VAL A 6 4.35 7.44 -4.11
N CYS A 7 3.31 8.14 -3.68
CA CYS A 7 2.30 8.75 -4.55
C CYS A 7 1.66 9.99 -3.90
N SER A 8 0.73 10.65 -4.60
CA SER A 8 -0.13 11.68 -4.02
C SER A 8 -1.37 11.06 -3.36
N LEU A 9 -1.96 11.74 -2.37
CA LEU A 9 -3.19 11.28 -1.72
C LEU A 9 -4.36 11.10 -2.71
N THR A 10 -4.37 11.89 -3.78
CA THR A 10 -5.37 11.84 -4.85
C THR A 10 -5.20 10.64 -5.79
N ASP A 11 -4.05 9.97 -5.79
CA ASP A 11 -3.85 8.74 -6.53
C ASP A 11 -4.52 7.53 -5.84
N LEU A 12 -4.80 7.64 -4.53
CA LEU A 12 -5.47 6.62 -3.74
C LEU A 12 -6.98 6.83 -3.76
N LYS A 13 -7.71 5.80 -4.19
CA LYS A 13 -9.16 5.74 -4.02
C LYS A 13 -9.50 5.36 -2.58
N ASP A 14 -10.58 5.93 -2.06
CA ASP A 14 -11.03 5.64 -0.69
C ASP A 14 -11.46 4.18 -0.56
N ASP A 15 -11.03 3.52 0.53
CA ASP A 15 -11.30 2.11 0.83
C ASP A 15 -10.93 1.12 -0.30
N VAL A 16 -9.98 1.49 -1.17
CA VAL A 16 -9.45 0.62 -2.22
C VAL A 16 -7.95 0.44 -2.00
N PRO A 17 -7.45 -0.80 -1.86
CA PRO A 17 -6.02 -1.04 -1.71
C PRO A 17 -5.28 -0.72 -3.01
N ALA A 18 -4.07 -0.17 -2.87
CA ALA A 18 -3.17 0.12 -3.98
C ALA A 18 -1.77 -0.43 -3.68
N GLY A 19 -1.30 -1.35 -4.51
CA GLY A 19 0.04 -1.96 -4.40
C GLY A 19 1.12 -1.09 -5.04
N PHE A 20 2.28 -1.03 -4.40
CA PHE A 20 3.47 -0.31 -4.85
C PHE A 20 4.73 -1.12 -4.52
N GLU A 21 5.79 -0.94 -5.31
CA GLU A 21 7.12 -1.43 -4.96
C GLU A 21 7.97 -0.26 -4.45
N VAL A 22 8.43 -0.33 -3.21
CA VAL A 22 9.24 0.70 -2.55
C VAL A 22 10.59 0.10 -2.19
N ASP A 23 11.65 0.52 -2.90
CA ASP A 23 13.01 -0.02 -2.70
C ASP A 23 13.04 -1.55 -2.68
N THR A 24 12.39 -2.21 -3.65
CA THR A 24 12.21 -3.67 -3.78
C THR A 24 11.30 -4.35 -2.76
N VAL A 25 10.70 -3.59 -1.84
CA VAL A 25 9.71 -4.10 -0.88
C VAL A 25 8.30 -3.86 -1.43
N PRO A 26 7.49 -4.91 -1.63
CA PRO A 26 6.09 -4.75 -2.02
C PRO A 26 5.28 -4.22 -0.83
N VAL A 27 4.59 -3.09 -1.02
CA VAL A 27 3.84 -2.36 0.00
C VAL A 27 2.46 -2.03 -0.53
N VAL A 28 1.43 -2.28 0.29
CA VAL A 28 0.05 -1.91 -0.02
C VAL A 28 -0.33 -0.69 0.81
N LEU A 29 -0.90 0.31 0.15
CA LEU A 29 -1.48 1.48 0.79
C LEU A 29 -3.00 1.40 0.75
N VAL A 30 -3.65 1.71 1.87
CA VAL A 30 -5.11 1.84 1.97
C VAL A 30 -5.43 3.21 2.53
N ARG A 31 -6.30 3.96 1.84
CA ARG A 31 -6.80 5.25 2.30
C ARG A 31 -8.17 5.07 2.95
N GLN A 32 -8.36 5.67 4.12
CA GLN A 32 -9.66 5.80 4.77
C GLN A 32 -9.88 7.27 5.16
N GLY A 33 -10.63 8.00 4.33
CA GLY A 33 -10.77 9.45 4.45
C GLY A 33 -9.44 10.16 4.24
N GLU A 34 -8.95 10.84 5.28
CA GLU A 34 -7.64 11.54 5.25
C GLU A 34 -6.49 10.69 5.77
N GLN A 35 -6.78 9.50 6.31
CA GLN A 35 -5.77 8.62 6.88
C GLN A 35 -5.27 7.63 5.83
N VAL A 36 -3.96 7.40 5.82
CA VAL A 36 -3.32 6.37 4.99
C VAL A 36 -2.65 5.35 5.89
N TYR A 37 -2.87 4.08 5.58
CA TYR A 37 -2.22 2.93 6.20
C TYR A 37 -1.29 2.26 5.20
N ALA A 38 -0.19 1.70 5.69
CA ALA A 38 0.78 0.97 4.89
C ALA A 38 1.05 -0.40 5.53
N LEU A 39 1.02 -1.46 4.72
CA LEU A 39 1.34 -2.83 5.10
C LEU A 39 2.26 -3.45 4.05
N ALA A 40 2.91 -4.56 4.39
CA ALA A 40 3.55 -5.39 3.36
C ALA A 40 2.46 -5.91 2.40
N ASP A 41 2.68 -5.82 1.10
CA ASP A 41 1.74 -6.32 0.09
C ASP A 41 1.90 -7.83 -0.16
N VAL A 42 2.21 -8.59 0.89
CA VAL A 42 2.30 -10.04 0.82
C VAL A 42 1.51 -10.59 2.00
N CYS A 43 0.56 -11.47 1.71
CA CYS A 43 -0.22 -12.12 2.74
C CYS A 43 0.67 -12.99 3.63
N SER A 44 0.47 -12.90 4.95
CA SER A 44 1.26 -13.68 5.91
C SER A 44 0.97 -15.19 5.86
N HIS A 45 -0.13 -15.58 5.23
CA HIS A 45 -0.53 -16.97 5.07
C HIS A 45 0.02 -17.59 3.78
N ALA A 46 0.01 -16.85 2.68
CA ALA A 46 0.40 -17.34 1.35
C ALA A 46 1.07 -16.23 0.54
N GLU A 47 1.92 -16.60 -0.42
CA GLU A 47 2.64 -15.66 -1.29
C GLU A 47 1.71 -15.06 -2.37
N ILE A 48 0.73 -14.28 -1.93
CA ILE A 48 -0.24 -13.54 -2.74
C ILE A 48 -0.27 -12.07 -2.32
N ALA A 49 -0.49 -11.17 -3.29
CA ALA A 49 -0.61 -9.74 -3.05
C ALA A 49 -1.93 -9.40 -2.33
N LEU A 50 -1.84 -8.58 -1.29
CA LEU A 50 -3.03 -8.07 -0.57
C LEU A 50 -3.78 -7.03 -1.42
N SER A 51 -3.09 -6.38 -2.35
CA SER A 51 -3.66 -5.37 -3.26
C SER A 51 -4.58 -5.95 -4.35
N GLU A 52 -4.59 -7.27 -4.55
CA GLU A 52 -5.42 -7.95 -5.55
C GLU A 52 -6.81 -8.37 -5.03
N GLY A 53 -7.12 -8.25 -3.73
CA GLY A 53 -8.45 -8.57 -3.19
C GLY A 53 -8.54 -8.75 -1.68
#